data_AF-A0A2H3KJQ6-F1
#
_entry.id   AF-A0A2H3KJQ6-F1
#
_cell.length_a   1.000
_cell.length_b   1.000
_cell.length_c   1.000
_cell.angle_alpha   90.00
_cell.angle_beta   90.00
_cell.angle_gamma   90.00
#
_symmetry.space_group_name_H-M   'P 1'
#
loop_
_entity.id
_entity.type
_entity.pdbx_description
1 polymer ?
#
loop_
_entity_poly.entity_id
_entity_poly.type
_entity_poly.pdbx_seq_one_letter_code
_entity_poly.pdbx_strand_id
1 'polypeptide(L)'
;MPIEWVRVAEYTDIIYEHDAAGEGIAKITINRPEKRNAFRPETVQELIDAFGRARDDERVGVILFTGAGEMAFCSGGDQAVRGDGGYVGKDTVPRLNVLDLQRLIRIIPKPVVAMVAGYAIGGGHVLHIVCDLTIAAENAIFGQTGPRVGSFDGGYGSNLLARMVGDKKAREIWYLCRQYNAQQALEMGLVNTVVPLERLEDEAVQWAREMLEKSPMALRFLKAAINAAADGHAGLQQLAGDATLLYYLSEEAKEGKQAYLEKRRPNFRRFRRFP
;
A
#
# COMPACT_ATOMS: atom_id res chain seq x y z
N MET A 1 21.72 9.19 7.67
CA MET A 1 22.37 9.78 6.47
C MET A 1 21.28 10.11 5.46
N PRO A 2 21.40 11.23 4.73
CA PRO A 2 20.47 11.53 3.64
C PRO A 2 20.50 10.38 2.62
N ILE A 3 19.34 9.97 2.16
CA ILE A 3 19.19 8.90 1.19
C ILE A 3 19.40 9.48 -0.22
N GLU A 4 20.08 8.73 -1.08
CA GLU A 4 20.20 9.05 -2.50
C GLU A 4 19.30 8.09 -3.28
N TRP A 5 18.58 8.60 -4.27
CA TRP A 5 17.58 7.84 -5.03
C TRP A 5 18.05 7.62 -6.47
N VAL A 6 17.90 6.39 -6.98
CA VAL A 6 18.22 6.01 -8.36
C VAL A 6 16.94 5.54 -9.05
N ARG A 7 16.66 6.08 -10.23
CA ARG A 7 15.50 5.67 -11.03
C ARG A 7 15.62 4.23 -11.51
N VAL A 8 14.53 3.48 -11.39
CA VAL A 8 14.46 2.06 -11.74
C VAL A 8 13.84 1.85 -13.12
N ALA A 9 12.90 2.71 -13.52
CA ALA A 9 12.22 2.65 -14.81
C ALA A 9 11.68 4.03 -15.21
N GLU A 10 11.43 4.20 -16.51
CA GLU A 10 10.79 5.39 -17.06
C GLU A 10 9.27 5.21 -17.08
N TYR A 11 8.58 6.19 -16.54
CA TYR A 11 7.12 6.30 -16.49
C TYR A 11 6.69 7.71 -16.86
N THR A 12 5.42 7.87 -17.25
CA THR A 12 4.87 9.17 -17.64
C THR A 12 4.25 9.93 -16.47
N ASP A 13 3.49 9.25 -15.62
CA ASP A 13 2.69 9.86 -14.56
C ASP A 13 3.24 9.58 -13.15
N ILE A 14 4.31 8.77 -13.03
CA ILE A 14 4.93 8.43 -11.75
C ILE A 14 6.47 8.48 -11.84
N ILE A 15 7.12 8.42 -10.68
CA ILE A 15 8.56 8.18 -10.54
C ILE A 15 8.72 6.92 -9.67
N TYR A 16 9.59 6.01 -10.09
CA TYR A 16 9.94 4.82 -9.31
C TYR A 16 11.45 4.76 -9.10
N GLU A 17 11.86 4.78 -7.84
CA GLU A 17 13.25 4.87 -7.41
C GLU A 17 13.59 3.80 -6.37
N HIS A 18 14.85 3.39 -6.34
CA HIS A 18 15.46 2.63 -5.25
C HIS A 18 16.51 3.48 -4.56
N ASP A 19 16.80 3.16 -3.32
CA ASP A 19 17.91 3.77 -2.61
C ASP A 19 19.25 3.34 -3.26
N ALA A 20 20.15 4.30 -3.48
CA ALA A 20 21.42 4.09 -4.18
C ALA A 20 22.39 3.18 -3.40
N ALA A 21 22.24 3.15 -2.07
CA ALA A 21 23.10 2.40 -1.17
C ALA A 21 22.73 0.91 -1.07
N GLY A 22 21.57 0.50 -1.61
CA GLY A 22 21.08 -0.88 -1.54
C GLY A 22 20.59 -1.30 -0.15
N GLU A 23 20.12 -0.34 0.66
CA GLU A 23 19.48 -0.54 1.96
C GLU A 23 18.20 -1.37 1.85
N GLY A 24 17.52 -1.35 0.70
CA GLY A 24 16.32 -2.14 0.42
C GLY A 24 15.03 -1.33 0.48
N ILE A 25 15.09 -0.05 0.13
CA ILE A 25 13.96 0.87 0.16
C ILE A 25 13.58 1.24 -1.27
N ALA A 26 12.32 1.01 -1.62
CA ALA A 26 11.72 1.52 -2.85
C ALA A 26 10.91 2.79 -2.56
N LYS A 27 10.96 3.78 -3.46
CA LYS A 27 10.10 4.96 -3.43
C LYS A 27 9.29 5.06 -4.71
N ILE A 28 7.97 5.11 -4.56
CA ILE A 28 7.01 5.29 -5.65
C ILE A 28 6.34 6.65 -5.45
N THR A 29 6.38 7.51 -6.46
CA THR A 29 5.88 8.88 -6.38
C THR A 29 4.88 9.14 -7.49
N ILE A 30 3.66 9.60 -7.20
CA ILE A 30 2.76 10.11 -8.23
C ILE A 30 3.30 11.46 -8.72
N ASN A 31 3.53 11.60 -10.03
CA ASN A 31 4.19 12.75 -10.63
C ASN A 31 3.27 13.52 -11.60
N ARG A 32 2.14 14.01 -11.07
CA ARG A 32 1.20 14.89 -11.78
C ARG A 32 0.84 16.12 -10.94
N PRO A 33 1.84 16.91 -10.48
CA PRO A 33 1.62 17.99 -9.52
C PRO A 33 0.67 19.09 -10.05
N GLU A 34 0.60 19.29 -11.36
CA GLU A 34 -0.30 20.21 -12.05
C GLU A 34 -1.79 19.85 -11.88
N LYS A 35 -2.07 18.59 -11.54
CA LYS A 35 -3.41 18.09 -11.18
C LYS A 35 -3.51 17.71 -9.71
N ARG A 36 -2.64 18.23 -8.84
CA ARG A 36 -2.57 17.81 -7.42
C ARG A 36 -2.43 16.29 -7.30
N ASN A 37 -1.60 15.69 -8.15
CA ASN A 37 -1.34 14.26 -8.20
C ASN A 37 -2.61 13.40 -8.35
N ALA A 38 -3.59 13.87 -9.15
CA ALA A 38 -4.75 13.09 -9.53
C ALA A 38 -4.35 11.92 -10.44
N PHE A 39 -4.87 10.73 -10.20
CA PHE A 39 -4.61 9.57 -11.03
C PHE A 39 -5.63 9.46 -12.18
N ARG A 40 -5.13 9.23 -13.39
CA ARG A 40 -5.92 8.73 -14.53
C ARG A 40 -5.67 7.22 -14.70
N PRO A 41 -6.37 6.50 -15.60
CA PRO A 41 -6.16 5.06 -15.77
C PRO A 41 -4.70 4.67 -16.06
N GLU A 42 -3.97 5.49 -16.82
CA GLU A 42 -2.54 5.34 -17.10
C GLU A 42 -1.69 5.43 -15.83
N THR A 43 -1.90 6.46 -15.00
CA THR A 43 -1.25 6.58 -13.68
C THR A 43 -1.43 5.32 -12.83
N VAL A 44 -2.66 4.79 -12.77
CA VAL A 44 -2.95 3.58 -11.98
C VAL A 44 -2.25 2.35 -12.57
N GLN A 45 -2.19 2.23 -13.89
CA GLN A 45 -1.50 1.14 -14.57
C GLN A 45 0.01 1.16 -14.28
N GLU A 46 0.63 2.35 -14.31
CA GLU A 46 2.04 2.53 -13.96
C GLU A 46 2.30 2.25 -12.48
N LEU A 47 1.40 2.68 -11.58
CA LEU A 47 1.49 2.34 -10.15
C LEU A 47 1.42 0.82 -9.95
N ILE A 48 0.49 0.13 -10.60
CA ILE A 48 0.39 -1.34 -10.52
C ILE A 48 1.69 -2.00 -10.99
N ASP A 49 2.28 -1.52 -12.09
CA ASP A 49 3.57 -2.03 -12.59
C ASP A 49 4.71 -1.77 -11.59
N ALA A 50 4.86 -0.55 -11.07
CA ALA A 50 5.90 -0.18 -10.12
C ALA A 50 5.78 -0.97 -8.80
N PHE A 51 4.57 -1.08 -8.22
CA PHE A 51 4.32 -1.90 -7.04
C PHE A 51 4.56 -3.40 -7.31
N GLY A 52 4.21 -3.89 -8.51
CA GLY A 52 4.50 -5.26 -8.93
C GLY A 52 6.00 -5.54 -9.03
N ARG A 53 6.77 -4.63 -9.61
CA ARG A 53 8.24 -4.71 -9.64
C ARG A 53 8.83 -4.64 -8.25
N ALA A 54 8.35 -3.74 -7.40
CA ALA A 54 8.80 -3.62 -6.02
C ALA A 54 8.49 -4.88 -5.21
N ARG A 55 7.37 -5.58 -5.48
CA ARG A 55 7.04 -6.88 -4.88
C ARG A 55 8.08 -7.95 -5.24
N ASP A 56 8.44 -8.03 -6.52
CA ASP A 56 9.24 -9.13 -7.07
C ASP A 56 10.76 -8.89 -6.96
N ASP A 57 11.22 -7.69 -6.61
CA ASP A 57 12.63 -7.41 -6.30
C ASP A 57 12.99 -7.90 -4.89
N GLU A 58 13.76 -8.97 -4.78
CA GLU A 58 14.18 -9.57 -3.50
C GLU A 58 15.00 -8.64 -2.60
N ARG A 59 15.58 -7.56 -3.15
CA ARG A 59 16.37 -6.57 -2.40
C ARG A 59 15.49 -5.55 -1.68
N VAL A 60 14.27 -5.31 -2.18
CA VAL A 60 13.35 -4.34 -1.57
C VAL A 60 12.66 -4.99 -0.37
N GLY A 61 12.76 -4.37 0.81
CA GLY A 61 12.05 -4.78 2.03
C GLY A 61 10.90 -3.84 2.40
N VAL A 62 10.97 -2.56 2.03
CA VAL A 62 9.95 -1.54 2.37
C VAL A 62 9.66 -0.65 1.15
N ILE A 63 8.41 -0.23 0.99
CA ILE A 63 7.97 0.67 -0.07
C ILE A 63 7.47 1.99 0.54
N LEU A 64 8.07 3.11 0.17
CA LEU A 64 7.58 4.44 0.45
C LEU A 64 6.70 4.92 -0.72
N PHE A 65 5.52 5.45 -0.43
CA PHE A 65 4.57 5.93 -1.42
C PHE A 65 4.21 7.39 -1.17
N THR A 66 4.40 8.26 -2.16
CA THR A 66 4.20 9.71 -2.00
C THR A 66 3.67 10.39 -3.27
N GLY A 67 3.44 11.70 -3.20
CA GLY A 67 3.16 12.57 -4.34
C GLY A 67 4.31 13.54 -4.61
N ALA A 68 4.49 13.92 -5.87
CA ALA A 68 5.50 14.89 -6.27
C ALA A 68 5.15 16.29 -5.77
N GLY A 69 6.16 16.98 -5.24
CA GLY A 69 6.04 18.30 -4.65
C GLY A 69 5.39 18.30 -3.26
N GLU A 70 5.22 19.48 -2.69
CA GLU A 70 4.81 19.64 -1.28
C GLU A 70 3.31 19.81 -1.09
N MET A 71 2.58 20.00 -2.20
CA MET A 71 1.17 20.43 -2.17
C MET A 71 0.17 19.28 -2.09
N ALA A 72 0.50 18.09 -2.58
CA ALA A 72 -0.46 16.99 -2.62
C ALA A 72 0.23 15.64 -2.63
N PHE A 73 -0.25 14.74 -1.78
CA PHE A 73 -0.03 13.31 -1.93
C PHE A 73 -0.81 12.80 -3.16
N CYS A 74 -2.13 12.97 -3.14
CA CYS A 74 -3.02 12.58 -4.23
C CYS A 74 -4.41 13.18 -4.03
N SER A 75 -5.00 13.73 -5.08
CA SER A 75 -6.37 14.28 -5.06
C SER A 75 -7.46 13.29 -5.54
N GLY A 76 -7.08 12.04 -5.82
CA GLY A 76 -7.99 10.99 -6.28
C GLY A 76 -8.06 10.87 -7.80
N GLY A 77 -9.18 10.34 -8.29
CA GLY A 77 -9.37 10.14 -9.72
C GLY A 77 -9.52 11.46 -10.48
N ASP A 78 -8.79 11.59 -11.58
CA ASP A 78 -8.82 12.77 -12.43
C ASP A 78 -10.21 12.91 -13.07
N GLN A 79 -11.00 13.87 -12.56
CA GLN A 79 -12.38 14.07 -13.02
C GLN A 79 -12.44 14.50 -14.49
N ALA A 80 -11.36 15.03 -15.08
CA ALA A 80 -11.34 15.42 -16.49
C ALA A 80 -11.44 14.23 -17.46
N VAL A 81 -11.16 13.01 -16.99
CA VAL A 81 -11.26 11.78 -17.79
C VAL A 81 -12.36 10.84 -17.30
N ARG A 82 -13.22 11.30 -16.40
CA ARG A 82 -14.37 10.51 -15.93
C ARG A 82 -15.51 10.58 -16.95
N GLY A 83 -15.99 9.41 -17.36
CA GLY A 83 -17.12 9.25 -18.28
C GLY A 83 -18.18 8.31 -17.71
N ASP A 84 -18.99 7.74 -18.60
CA ASP A 84 -19.95 6.70 -18.24
C ASP A 84 -19.23 5.41 -17.83
N GLY A 85 -19.66 4.81 -16.72
CA GLY A 85 -19.08 3.57 -16.19
C GLY A 85 -17.68 3.65 -15.54
N GLY A 86 -16.95 4.77 -15.60
CA GLY A 86 -15.64 4.88 -14.95
C GLY A 86 -14.72 5.97 -15.50
N TYR A 87 -13.41 5.83 -15.24
CA TYR A 87 -12.37 6.70 -15.80
C TYR A 87 -11.90 6.13 -17.14
N VAL A 88 -11.90 6.95 -18.18
CA VAL A 88 -11.66 6.53 -19.57
C VAL A 88 -10.22 6.85 -19.94
N GLY A 89 -9.45 5.81 -20.29
CA GLY A 89 -8.07 5.94 -20.76
C GLY A 89 -7.98 6.21 -22.26
N LYS A 90 -6.74 6.19 -22.78
CA LYS A 90 -6.46 6.30 -24.23
C LYS A 90 -7.07 5.15 -25.05
N ASP A 91 -7.30 4.00 -24.41
CA ASP A 91 -7.92 2.80 -24.99
C ASP A 91 -9.45 2.86 -25.01
N THR A 92 -10.05 3.97 -24.57
CA THR A 92 -11.50 4.24 -24.53
C THR A 92 -12.32 3.32 -23.61
N VAL A 93 -11.65 2.46 -22.81
CA VAL A 93 -12.32 1.55 -21.88
C VAL A 93 -12.52 2.26 -20.53
N PRO A 94 -13.76 2.33 -20.01
CA PRO A 94 -14.00 2.85 -18.66
C PRO A 94 -13.46 1.89 -17.60
N ARG A 95 -12.71 2.41 -16.62
CA ARG A 95 -12.03 1.62 -15.59
C ARG A 95 -12.26 2.16 -14.19
N LEU A 96 -12.20 1.25 -13.23
CA LEU A 96 -12.00 1.49 -11.79
C LEU A 96 -10.77 0.69 -11.30
N ASN A 97 -9.72 0.63 -12.11
CA ASN A 97 -8.51 -0.16 -11.84
C ASN A 97 -7.75 0.29 -10.58
N VAL A 98 -8.10 1.43 -9.99
CA VAL A 98 -7.58 1.82 -8.66
C VAL A 98 -7.94 0.77 -7.59
N LEU A 99 -9.03 0.03 -7.77
CA LEU A 99 -9.39 -1.08 -6.88
C LEU A 99 -8.38 -2.24 -6.94
N ASP A 100 -7.78 -2.48 -8.11
CA ASP A 100 -6.74 -3.49 -8.28
C ASP A 100 -5.43 -3.03 -7.62
N LEU A 101 -5.09 -1.74 -7.75
CA LEU A 101 -3.98 -1.13 -7.03
C LEU A 101 -4.16 -1.21 -5.51
N GLN A 102 -5.35 -0.87 -5.00
CA GLN A 102 -5.67 -0.98 -3.57
C GLN A 102 -5.45 -2.40 -3.05
N ARG A 103 -5.92 -3.41 -3.78
CA ARG A 103 -5.70 -4.82 -3.43
C ARG A 103 -4.21 -5.16 -3.45
N LEU A 104 -3.50 -4.77 -4.51
CA LEU A 104 -2.07 -5.04 -4.67
C LEU A 104 -1.25 -4.51 -3.49
N ILE A 105 -1.43 -3.24 -3.11
CA ILE A 105 -0.74 -2.62 -1.97
C ILE A 105 -0.96 -3.45 -0.69
N ARG A 106 -2.19 -3.91 -0.45
CA ARG A 106 -2.55 -4.69 0.74
C ARG A 106 -1.94 -6.10 0.75
N ILE A 107 -1.82 -6.76 -0.40
CA ILE A 107 -1.34 -8.17 -0.46
C ILE A 107 0.18 -8.28 -0.68
N ILE A 108 0.86 -7.21 -1.08
CA ILE A 108 2.32 -7.20 -1.21
C ILE A 108 2.94 -7.58 0.16
N PRO A 109 3.82 -8.59 0.23
CA PRO A 109 4.39 -9.06 1.49
C PRO A 109 5.58 -8.20 1.95
N LYS A 110 5.43 -6.87 1.80
CA LYS A 110 6.37 -5.81 2.17
C LYS A 110 5.56 -4.67 2.78
N PRO A 111 6.02 -4.04 3.87
CA PRO A 111 5.39 -2.84 4.38
C PRO A 111 5.35 -1.71 3.34
N VAL A 112 4.22 -1.03 3.26
CA VAL A 112 3.99 0.15 2.42
C VAL A 112 3.68 1.33 3.32
N VAL A 113 4.48 2.39 3.24
CA VAL A 113 4.33 3.61 4.04
C VAL A 113 3.88 4.76 3.14
N ALA A 114 2.71 5.33 3.41
CA ALA A 114 2.30 6.57 2.78
C ALA A 114 3.03 7.76 3.44
N MET A 115 3.76 8.53 2.65
CA MET A 115 4.34 9.81 3.06
C MET A 115 3.44 10.92 2.55
N VAL A 116 2.68 11.56 3.43
CA VAL A 116 1.65 12.51 3.02
C VAL A 116 2.11 13.94 3.27
N ALA A 117 2.47 14.63 2.19
CA ALA A 117 2.60 16.08 2.15
C ALA A 117 1.36 16.71 1.48
N GLY A 118 0.79 17.74 2.10
CA GLY A 118 -0.38 18.44 1.56
C GLY A 118 -1.62 17.55 1.39
N TYR A 119 -2.36 17.71 0.29
CA TYR A 119 -3.66 17.08 0.08
C TYR A 119 -3.60 15.56 -0.18
N ALA A 120 -4.27 14.78 0.68
CA ALA A 120 -4.69 13.41 0.46
C ALA A 120 -6.23 13.33 0.45
N ILE A 121 -6.83 13.49 -0.73
CA ILE A 121 -8.28 13.75 -0.90
C ILE A 121 -8.94 12.70 -1.78
N GLY A 122 -10.17 12.31 -1.43
CA GLY A 122 -11.00 11.42 -2.25
C GLY A 122 -10.35 10.05 -2.47
N GLY A 123 -10.15 9.66 -3.74
CA GLY A 123 -9.42 8.42 -4.05
C GLY A 123 -7.98 8.41 -3.50
N GLY A 124 -7.32 9.57 -3.42
CA GLY A 124 -6.00 9.72 -2.80
C GLY A 124 -6.05 9.55 -1.28
N HIS A 125 -7.18 9.91 -0.66
CA HIS A 125 -7.42 9.60 0.75
C HIS A 125 -7.53 8.09 0.98
N VAL A 126 -8.18 7.35 0.07
CA VAL A 126 -8.25 5.88 0.17
C VAL A 126 -6.89 5.22 -0.07
N LEU A 127 -6.07 5.79 -0.95
CA LEU A 127 -4.73 5.26 -1.23
C LEU A 127 -3.80 5.29 0.00
N HIS A 128 -3.88 6.31 0.87
CA HIS A 128 -3.12 6.28 2.13
C HIS A 128 -3.73 5.28 3.13
N ILE A 129 -5.07 5.18 3.21
CA ILE A 129 -5.77 4.22 4.10
C ILE A 129 -5.38 2.77 3.82
N VAL A 130 -5.10 2.40 2.56
CA VAL A 130 -4.73 1.02 2.21
C VAL A 130 -3.24 0.73 2.40
N CYS A 131 -2.40 1.75 2.61
CA CYS A 131 -1.01 1.56 3.03
C CYS A 131 -0.98 1.03 4.47
N ASP A 132 0.11 0.34 4.83
CA ASP A 132 0.22 -0.26 6.17
C ASP A 132 0.40 0.82 7.25
N LEU A 133 1.13 1.88 6.92
CA LEU A 133 1.44 3.02 7.79
C LEU A 133 1.32 4.33 7.02
N THR A 134 1.00 5.42 7.73
CA THR A 134 1.01 6.78 7.20
C THR A 134 1.82 7.71 8.10
N ILE A 135 2.81 8.38 7.50
CA ILE A 135 3.57 9.48 8.11
C ILE A 135 3.11 10.76 7.43
N ALA A 136 2.63 11.72 8.20
CA ALA A 136 2.09 12.97 7.68
C ALA A 136 3.06 14.14 7.93
N ALA A 137 3.25 15.00 6.94
CA ALA A 137 3.81 16.31 7.19
C ALA A 137 2.78 17.21 7.91
N GLU A 138 3.24 18.20 8.67
CA GLU A 138 2.36 19.19 9.33
C GLU A 138 1.40 19.89 8.36
N ASN A 139 1.80 20.05 7.09
CA ASN A 139 0.97 20.66 6.05
C ASN A 139 -0.09 19.71 5.46
N ALA A 140 -0.17 18.46 5.91
CA ALA A 140 -1.07 17.46 5.34
C ALA A 140 -2.55 17.78 5.62
N ILE A 141 -3.37 17.52 4.61
CA ILE A 141 -4.83 17.74 4.64
C ILE A 141 -5.54 16.50 4.12
N PHE A 142 -6.39 15.92 4.95
CA PHE A 142 -7.10 14.67 4.71
C PHE A 142 -8.59 14.92 4.52
N GLY A 143 -9.24 14.13 3.69
CA GLY A 143 -10.70 14.17 3.58
C GLY A 143 -11.27 13.43 2.40
N GLN A 144 -12.56 13.10 2.50
CA GLN A 144 -13.33 12.52 1.41
C GLN A 144 -14.15 13.59 0.70
N THR A 145 -14.37 13.41 -0.59
CA THR A 145 -15.18 14.31 -1.43
C THR A 145 -16.28 13.59 -2.18
N GLY A 146 -16.33 12.25 -2.13
CA GLY A 146 -17.20 11.41 -2.94
C GLY A 146 -18.62 11.94 -3.07
N PRO A 147 -19.39 12.06 -1.97
CA PRO A 147 -20.76 12.57 -2.02
C PRO A 147 -20.91 13.98 -2.63
N ARG A 148 -19.87 14.84 -2.52
CA ARG A 148 -19.86 16.17 -3.15
C ARG A 148 -19.64 16.11 -4.66
N VAL A 149 -18.92 15.11 -5.17
CA VAL A 149 -18.56 14.95 -6.60
C VAL A 149 -19.26 13.77 -7.28
N GLY A 150 -20.33 13.25 -6.66
CA GLY A 150 -21.11 12.13 -7.19
C GLY A 150 -20.33 10.81 -7.25
N SER A 151 -19.56 10.48 -6.21
CA SER A 151 -18.76 9.25 -6.10
C SER A 151 -18.79 8.71 -4.67
N PHE A 152 -18.24 7.53 -4.43
CA PHE A 152 -18.01 6.94 -3.12
C PHE A 152 -17.02 5.78 -3.24
N ASP A 153 -16.35 5.42 -2.14
CA ASP A 153 -15.63 4.17 -2.00
C ASP A 153 -16.21 3.40 -0.80
N GLY A 154 -17.12 2.48 -1.10
CA GLY A 154 -17.80 1.63 -0.11
C GLY A 154 -16.98 0.38 0.28
N GLY A 155 -15.79 0.21 -0.29
CA GLY A 155 -14.88 -0.89 0.01
C GLY A 155 -13.93 -0.52 1.13
N TYR A 156 -12.63 -0.49 0.82
CA TYR A 156 -11.60 -0.13 1.78
C TYR A 156 -11.72 1.31 2.26
N GLY A 157 -12.20 2.24 1.42
CA GLY A 157 -12.38 3.64 1.79
C GLY A 157 -13.40 3.87 2.91
N SER A 158 -14.31 2.93 3.13
CA SER A 158 -15.30 2.96 4.21
C SER A 158 -14.95 1.98 5.33
N ASN A 159 -14.72 0.70 5.01
CA ASN A 159 -14.61 -0.36 6.00
C ASN A 159 -13.27 -0.34 6.76
N LEU A 160 -12.15 -0.07 6.09
CA LEU A 160 -10.86 0.06 6.78
C LEU A 160 -10.79 1.38 7.55
N LEU A 161 -11.34 2.46 6.97
CA LEU A 161 -11.45 3.73 7.67
C LEU A 161 -12.17 3.56 9.01
N ALA A 162 -13.30 2.87 9.04
CA ALA A 162 -14.03 2.58 10.29
C ALA A 162 -13.22 1.74 11.28
N ARG A 163 -12.36 0.83 10.82
CA ARG A 163 -11.46 0.04 11.69
C ARG A 163 -10.33 0.89 12.30
N MET A 164 -9.91 1.96 11.62
CA MET A 164 -8.86 2.87 12.10
C MET A 164 -9.43 3.93 13.07
N VAL A 165 -10.47 4.66 12.65
CA VAL A 165 -10.96 5.85 13.37
C VAL A 165 -12.30 5.64 14.10
N GLY A 166 -12.88 4.44 14.00
CA GLY A 166 -14.21 4.11 14.51
C GLY A 166 -15.36 4.61 13.62
N ASP A 167 -16.55 4.01 13.80
CA ASP A 167 -17.73 4.27 12.98
C ASP A 167 -18.16 5.75 12.94
N LYS A 168 -18.08 6.44 14.09
CA LYS A 168 -18.53 7.83 14.21
C LYS A 168 -17.69 8.76 13.35
N LYS A 169 -16.36 8.63 13.39
CA LYS A 169 -15.46 9.45 12.58
C LYS A 169 -15.48 9.06 11.12
N ALA A 170 -15.51 7.76 10.80
CA ALA A 170 -15.59 7.32 9.41
C ALA A 170 -16.84 7.89 8.70
N ARG A 171 -18.01 7.85 9.37
CA ARG A 171 -19.24 8.45 8.85
C ARG A 171 -19.15 9.97 8.75
N GLU A 172 -18.56 10.65 9.73
CA GLU A 172 -18.37 12.11 9.69
C GLU A 172 -17.52 12.54 8.49
N ILE A 173 -16.39 11.86 8.25
CA ILE A 173 -15.49 12.11 7.13
C ILE A 173 -16.24 11.99 5.80
N TRP A 174 -16.99 10.90 5.61
CA TRP A 174 -17.72 10.66 4.37
C TRP A 174 -18.95 11.55 4.19
N TYR A 175 -19.75 11.75 5.22
CA TYR A 175 -21.04 12.45 5.10
C TYR A 175 -20.87 13.97 4.99
N LEU A 176 -19.89 14.53 5.72
CA LEU A 176 -19.69 15.98 5.74
C LEU A 176 -18.65 16.44 4.71
N CYS A 177 -17.84 15.53 4.17
CA CYS A 177 -16.76 15.86 3.22
C CYS A 177 -15.89 17.03 3.72
N ARG A 178 -15.61 17.06 5.03
CA ARG A 178 -14.74 18.06 5.68
C ARG A 178 -13.28 17.69 5.46
N GLN A 179 -12.42 18.68 5.62
CA GLN A 179 -10.98 18.52 5.62
C GLN A 179 -10.46 18.49 7.06
N TYR A 180 -9.45 17.66 7.30
CA TYR A 180 -8.81 17.46 8.59
C TYR A 180 -7.32 17.68 8.42
N ASN A 181 -6.71 18.45 9.32
CA ASN A 181 -5.26 18.66 9.30
C ASN A 181 -4.51 17.44 9.86
N ALA A 182 -3.18 17.43 9.74
CA ALA A 182 -2.32 16.35 10.19
C ALA A 182 -2.54 15.99 11.67
N GLN A 183 -2.67 16.99 12.55
CA GLN A 183 -2.85 16.77 13.98
C GLN A 183 -4.21 16.13 14.31
N GLN A 184 -5.29 16.58 13.66
CA GLN A 184 -6.60 15.95 13.79
C GLN A 184 -6.59 14.52 13.28
N ALA A 185 -5.88 14.25 12.19
CA ALA A 185 -5.71 12.90 11.65
C ALA A 185 -4.94 12.00 12.65
N LEU A 186 -3.93 12.53 13.34
CA LEU A 186 -3.19 11.79 14.38
C LEU A 186 -4.10 11.49 15.57
N GLU A 187 -4.81 12.49 16.09
CA GLU A 187 -5.71 12.35 17.24
C GLU A 187 -6.83 11.34 17.03
N MET A 188 -7.32 11.19 15.79
CA MET A 188 -8.35 10.21 15.47
C MET A 188 -7.80 8.81 15.13
N GLY A 189 -6.48 8.62 15.13
CA GLY A 189 -5.84 7.35 14.79
C GLY A 189 -5.75 7.05 13.29
N LEU A 190 -5.88 8.07 12.44
CA LEU A 190 -5.81 7.93 10.98
C LEU A 190 -4.37 7.90 10.46
N VAL A 191 -3.45 8.58 11.14
CA VAL A 191 -2.01 8.60 10.79
C VAL A 191 -1.16 8.22 12.00
N ASN A 192 0.04 7.70 11.75
CA ASN A 192 0.89 7.14 12.81
C ASN A 192 1.75 8.20 13.50
N THR A 193 2.24 9.20 12.75
CA THR A 193 3.03 10.32 13.29
C THR A 193 2.90 11.55 12.39
N VAL A 194 3.20 12.71 12.97
CA VAL A 194 3.23 14.01 12.28
C VAL A 194 4.60 14.64 12.48
N VAL A 195 5.22 15.10 11.39
CA VAL A 195 6.55 15.75 11.41
C VAL A 195 6.56 17.02 10.56
N PRO A 196 7.52 17.94 10.76
CA PRO A 196 7.71 19.07 9.86
C PRO A 196 7.88 18.61 8.40
N LEU A 197 7.41 19.40 7.45
CA LEU A 197 7.40 19.05 6.02
C LEU A 197 8.80 18.66 5.51
N GLU A 198 9.81 19.41 5.90
CA GLU A 198 11.22 19.20 5.54
C GLU A 198 11.83 17.93 6.18
N ARG A 199 11.14 17.32 7.16
CA ARG A 199 11.55 16.08 7.84
C ARG A 199 10.77 14.85 7.36
N LEU A 200 9.79 15.01 6.47
CA LEU A 200 8.90 13.93 6.06
C LEU A 200 9.65 12.73 5.47
N GLU A 201 10.55 12.97 4.51
CA GLU A 201 11.32 11.89 3.88
C GLU A 201 12.33 11.27 4.86
N ASP A 202 13.01 12.09 5.65
CA ASP A 202 13.96 11.62 6.68
C ASP A 202 13.29 10.66 7.68
N GLU A 203 12.11 11.02 8.17
CA GLU A 203 11.35 10.21 9.13
C GLU A 203 10.88 8.89 8.50
N ALA A 204 10.37 8.94 7.27
CA ALA A 204 9.91 7.75 6.57
C ALA A 204 11.04 6.77 6.24
N VAL A 205 12.21 7.30 5.85
CA VAL A 205 13.42 6.49 5.64
C VAL A 205 13.89 5.89 6.97
N GLN A 206 13.82 6.64 8.07
CA GLN A 206 14.15 6.11 9.40
C GLN A 206 13.25 4.93 9.77
N TRP A 207 11.93 5.06 9.59
CA TRP A 207 10.99 3.96 9.84
C TRP A 207 11.23 2.76 8.91
N ALA A 208 11.57 3.02 7.65
CA ALA A 208 11.92 1.97 6.69
C ALA A 208 13.17 1.19 7.16
N ARG A 209 14.23 1.90 7.57
CA ARG A 209 15.45 1.29 8.13
C ARG A 209 15.15 0.44 9.36
N GLU A 210 14.31 0.94 10.27
CA GLU A 210 13.89 0.17 11.45
C GLU A 210 13.14 -1.11 11.06
N MET A 211 12.27 -1.07 10.05
CA MET A 211 11.60 -2.28 9.55
C MET A 211 12.57 -3.25 8.86
N LEU A 212 13.58 -2.75 8.15
CA LEU A 212 14.60 -3.56 7.47
C LEU A 212 15.51 -4.34 8.44
N GLU A 213 15.61 -3.90 9.70
CA GLU A 213 16.29 -4.67 10.76
C GLU A 213 15.46 -5.86 11.28
N LYS A 214 14.20 -5.99 10.88
CA LYS A 214 13.28 -7.03 11.39
C LYS A 214 13.21 -8.21 10.42
N SER A 215 12.73 -9.35 10.91
CA SER A 215 12.58 -10.55 10.08
C SER A 215 11.57 -10.32 8.95
N PRO A 216 11.96 -10.46 7.66
CA PRO A 216 11.03 -10.26 6.54
C PRO A 216 9.91 -11.30 6.55
N MET A 217 10.18 -12.52 7.02
CA MET A 217 9.16 -13.55 7.20
C MET A 217 8.14 -13.15 8.28
N ALA A 218 8.60 -12.61 9.41
CA ALA A 218 7.70 -12.17 10.48
C ALA A 218 6.80 -11.01 10.02
N LEU A 219 7.36 -9.99 9.35
CA LEU A 219 6.59 -8.85 8.83
C LEU A 219 5.53 -9.29 7.82
N ARG A 220 5.89 -10.19 6.90
CA ARG A 220 4.95 -10.80 5.94
C ARG A 220 3.77 -11.49 6.63
N PHE A 221 4.04 -12.38 7.59
CA PHE A 221 2.98 -13.10 8.32
C PHE A 221 2.10 -12.15 9.14
N LEU A 222 2.69 -11.14 9.78
CA LEU A 222 1.93 -10.14 10.55
C LEU A 222 1.00 -9.34 9.63
N LYS A 223 1.48 -8.88 8.47
CA LYS A 223 0.66 -8.20 7.47
C LYS A 223 -0.49 -9.10 6.99
N ALA A 224 -0.20 -10.35 6.65
CA ALA A 224 -1.23 -11.32 6.24
C ALA A 224 -2.27 -11.59 7.35
N ALA A 225 -1.84 -11.69 8.61
CA ALA A 225 -2.73 -11.91 9.75
C ALA A 225 -3.66 -10.71 10.00
N ILE A 226 -3.14 -9.48 9.90
CA ILE A 226 -3.94 -8.24 10.01
C ILE A 226 -4.98 -8.19 8.88
N ASN A 227 -4.59 -8.53 7.65
CA ASN A 227 -5.52 -8.60 6.52
C ASN A 227 -6.59 -9.69 6.72
N ALA A 228 -6.24 -10.85 7.27
CA ALA A 228 -7.19 -11.93 7.55
C ALA A 228 -8.35 -11.50 8.46
N ALA A 229 -8.12 -10.55 9.38
CA ALA A 229 -9.17 -10.01 10.24
C ALA A 229 -10.17 -9.10 9.51
N ALA A 230 -9.79 -8.56 8.34
CA ALA A 230 -10.62 -7.66 7.53
C ALA A 230 -11.20 -8.31 6.28
N ASP A 231 -10.46 -9.23 5.65
CA ASP A 231 -10.69 -9.66 4.26
C ASP A 231 -11.27 -11.08 4.15
N GLY A 232 -11.63 -11.71 5.28
CA GLY A 232 -12.27 -13.03 5.33
C GLY A 232 -11.47 -14.09 4.58
N HIS A 233 -12.10 -14.83 3.67
CA HIS A 233 -11.43 -15.87 2.89
C HIS A 233 -10.26 -15.36 2.05
N ALA A 234 -10.27 -14.10 1.58
CA ALA A 234 -9.16 -13.54 0.82
C ALA A 234 -7.93 -13.29 1.71
N GLY A 235 -8.13 -12.82 2.94
CA GLY A 235 -7.04 -12.68 3.90
C GLY A 235 -6.54 -14.03 4.42
N LEU A 236 -7.44 -15.02 4.60
CA LEU A 236 -7.04 -16.40 4.90
C LEU A 236 -6.22 -17.02 3.76
N GLN A 237 -6.51 -16.70 2.50
CA GLN A 237 -5.72 -17.15 1.36
C GLN A 237 -4.28 -16.63 1.44
N GLN A 238 -4.08 -15.36 1.80
CA GLN A 238 -2.74 -14.79 1.98
C GLN A 238 -2.00 -15.51 3.13
N LEU A 239 -2.64 -15.61 4.31
CA LEU A 239 -2.04 -16.23 5.49
C LEU A 239 -1.71 -17.71 5.28
N ALA A 240 -2.63 -18.47 4.68
CA ALA A 240 -2.43 -19.89 4.37
C ALA A 240 -1.39 -20.09 3.25
N GLY A 241 -1.31 -19.16 2.29
CA GLY A 241 -0.25 -19.13 1.28
C GLY A 241 1.13 -18.98 1.91
N ASP A 242 1.29 -18.05 2.85
CA ASP A 242 2.54 -17.86 3.58
C ASP A 242 2.87 -19.05 4.49
N ALA A 243 1.87 -19.67 5.13
CA ALA A 243 2.05 -20.92 5.87
C ALA A 243 2.51 -22.08 4.97
N THR A 244 1.97 -22.18 3.76
CA THR A 244 2.40 -23.17 2.74
C THR A 244 3.85 -22.91 2.32
N LEU A 245 4.22 -21.66 2.09
CA LEU A 245 5.60 -21.26 1.79
C LEU A 245 6.55 -21.71 2.91
N LEU A 246 6.22 -21.43 4.17
CA LEU A 246 7.04 -21.83 5.31
C LEU A 246 7.13 -23.36 5.42
N TYR A 247 6.02 -24.07 5.22
CA TYR A 247 6.01 -25.54 5.22
C TYR A 247 6.92 -26.13 4.14
N TYR A 248 6.99 -25.52 2.94
CA TYR A 248 7.86 -25.96 1.85
C TYR A 248 9.36 -25.86 2.16
N LEU A 249 9.76 -25.09 3.18
CA LEU A 249 11.15 -25.05 3.66
C LEU A 249 11.51 -26.26 4.52
N SER A 250 10.52 -26.97 5.06
CA SER A 250 10.71 -28.08 6.00
C SER A 250 11.20 -29.38 5.35
N GLU A 251 11.90 -30.21 6.13
CA GLU A 251 12.29 -31.56 5.72
C GLU A 251 11.09 -32.49 5.50
N GLU A 252 9.96 -32.21 6.16
CA GLU A 252 8.71 -32.97 5.98
C GLU A 252 8.11 -32.75 4.60
N ALA A 253 8.02 -31.49 4.14
CA ALA A 253 7.58 -31.19 2.79
C ALA A 253 8.52 -31.78 1.73
N LYS A 254 9.85 -31.72 1.96
CA LYS A 254 10.86 -32.29 1.06
C LYS A 254 10.72 -33.80 0.91
N GLU A 255 10.41 -34.53 1.99
CA GLU A 255 10.15 -35.97 1.95
C GLU A 255 8.94 -36.31 1.07
N GLY A 256 7.84 -35.58 1.22
CA GLY A 256 6.65 -35.77 0.38
C GLY A 256 6.95 -35.58 -1.11
N LYS A 257 7.64 -34.49 -1.46
CA LYS A 257 8.07 -34.20 -2.84
C LYS A 257 8.99 -35.30 -3.38
N GLN A 258 10.01 -35.69 -2.63
CA GLN A 258 11.01 -36.65 -3.09
C GLN A 258 10.41 -38.04 -3.27
N ALA A 259 9.56 -38.49 -2.35
CA ALA A 259 8.89 -39.78 -2.46
C ALA A 259 8.02 -39.88 -3.72
N TYR A 260 7.31 -38.80 -4.08
CA TYR A 260 6.54 -38.72 -5.31
C TYR A 260 7.42 -38.88 -6.56
N LEU A 261 8.52 -38.12 -6.65
CA LEU A 261 9.47 -38.17 -7.78
C LEU A 261 10.12 -39.55 -7.92
N GLU A 262 10.47 -40.17 -6.80
CA GLU A 262 11.09 -41.51 -6.74
C GLU A 262 10.08 -42.66 -6.84
N LYS A 263 8.77 -42.35 -6.95
CA LYS A 263 7.68 -43.33 -6.99
C LYS A 263 7.70 -44.32 -5.81
N ARG A 264 8.12 -43.86 -4.64
CA ARG A 264 8.10 -44.64 -3.40
C ARG A 264 7.06 -44.10 -2.43
N ARG A 265 6.71 -44.88 -1.41
CA ARG A 265 5.87 -44.38 -0.31
C ARG A 265 6.68 -43.39 0.55
N PRO A 266 6.11 -42.23 0.94
CA PRO A 266 6.76 -41.32 1.86
C PRO A 266 6.81 -41.92 3.28
N ASN A 267 7.88 -41.64 4.02
CA ASN A 267 8.06 -42.06 5.41
C ASN A 267 7.93 -40.88 6.37
N PHE A 268 6.68 -40.47 6.64
CA PHE A 268 6.41 -39.41 7.61
C PHE A 268 6.52 -39.85 9.08
N ARG A 269 6.68 -41.15 9.36
CA ARG A 269 6.80 -41.66 10.75
C ARG A 269 8.04 -41.15 11.48
N ARG A 270 9.05 -40.68 10.75
CA ARG A 270 10.30 -40.15 11.31
C ARG A 270 10.17 -38.73 11.86
N PHE A 271 9.11 -37.99 11.52
CA PHE A 271 8.93 -36.62 11.97
C PHE A 271 8.16 -36.57 13.29
N ARG A 272 8.58 -35.67 14.18
CA ARG A 272 7.93 -35.45 15.46
C ARG A 272 6.59 -34.75 15.26
N ARG A 273 5.55 -35.23 15.94
CA ARG A 273 4.26 -34.54 16.04
C ARG A 273 4.29 -33.62 17.26
N PHE A 274 4.23 -32.32 17.03
CA PHE A 274 4.11 -31.33 18.09
C PHE A 274 2.69 -31.37 18.70
N PRO A 275 2.51 -31.07 20.00
CA PRO A 275 1.22 -31.09 20.68
C PRO A 275 0.27 -30.00 20.17
#